data_AF-A0A8T5TFU4-F1
#
_entry.id   AF-A0A8T5TFU4-F1
#
_cell.length_a   1.000
_cell.length_b   1.000
_cell.length_c   1.000
_cell.angle_alpha   90.00
_cell.angle_beta   90.00
_cell.angle_gamma   90.00
#
_symmetry.space_group_name_H-M   'P 1'
#
loop_
_entity.id
_entity.type
_entity.pdbx_description
1 polymer ?
#
loop_
_entity_poly.entity_id
_entity_poly.type
_entity_poly.pdbx_seq_one_letter_code
_entity_poly.pdbx_strand_id
1 'polypeptide(L)' 'MDYKTKLKEYIDFQGEISFKLVGNEQVSFGIIKDVQDDYIKVFIGGNPQQETNVYIPINYIISITVKEDR' A
#
# COMPACT_ATOMS: atom_id res chain seq x y z
N MET A 1 -2.07 17.00 -8.98
CA MET A 1 -1.05 15.96 -8.74
C MET A 1 -1.80 14.65 -8.74
N ASP A 2 -1.48 13.76 -9.69
CA ASP A 2 -2.14 12.45 -9.84
C ASP A 2 -1.76 11.56 -8.65
N TYR A 3 -2.70 10.74 -8.15
CA TYR A 3 -2.47 9.83 -7.03
C TYR A 3 -1.36 8.83 -7.37
N LYS A 4 -1.20 8.48 -8.65
CA LYS A 4 -0.11 7.63 -9.15
C LYS A 4 1.27 8.22 -8.89
N THR A 5 1.46 9.52 -9.13
CA THR A 5 2.75 10.20 -8.90
C THR A 5 3.11 10.16 -7.42
N LYS A 6 2.14 10.45 -6.54
CA LYS A 6 2.34 10.37 -5.09
C LYS A 6 2.67 8.94 -4.64
N LEU A 7 1.93 7.93 -5.10
CA LEU A 7 2.19 6.54 -4.71
C LEU A 7 3.57 6.06 -5.19
N LYS A 8 4.04 6.50 -6.36
CA LYS A 8 5.39 6.19 -6.85
C LYS A 8 6.48 6.85 -5.99
N GLU A 9 6.30 8.10 -5.57
CA GLU A 9 7.22 8.77 -4.62
C GLU A 9 7.34 7.99 -3.30
N TYR A 10 6.28 7.32 -2.85
CA TYR A 10 6.31 6.50 -1.63
C TYR A 10 6.98 5.13 -1.79
N ILE A 11 7.06 4.57 -3.01
CA ILE A 11 7.84 3.34 -3.26
C ILE A 11 9.30 3.58 -2.89
N ASP A 12 9.84 4.73 -3.31
CA ASP A 12 11.24 5.10 -3.05
C ASP A 12 11.52 5.26 -1.54
N PHE A 13 10.51 5.61 -0.75
CA PHE A 13 10.62 5.78 0.70
C PHE A 13 10.53 4.46 1.48
N GLN A 14 10.03 3.38 0.87
CA GLN A 14 9.70 2.10 1.53
C GLN A 14 8.92 2.24 2.86
N GLY A 15 8.15 3.32 3.00
CA GLY A 15 7.41 3.62 4.23
C GLY A 15 6.26 2.64 4.46
N GLU A 16 5.94 2.38 5.74
CA GLU A 16 4.73 1.65 6.09
C GLU A 16 3.51 2.50 5.75
N ILE A 17 2.56 1.89 5.06
CA ILE A 17 1.25 2.44 4.76
C ILE A 17 0.19 1.72 5.59
N SER A 18 -0.88 2.46 5.88
CA SER A 18 -2.15 1.91 6.31
C SER A 18 -3.18 2.14 5.23
N PHE A 19 -4.03 1.15 4.95
CA PHE A 19 -5.01 1.23 3.88
C PHE A 19 -6.33 0.56 4.26
N LYS A 20 -7.41 1.05 3.65
CA LYS A 20 -8.78 0.51 3.78
C LYS A 20 -9.28 0.04 2.43
N LEU A 21 -9.95 -1.12 2.41
CA LEU A 21 -10.47 -1.73 1.19
C LEU A 21 -11.99 -1.72 1.16
N VAL A 22 -12.56 -1.64 -0.04
CA VAL A 22 -14.01 -1.79 -0.27
C VAL A 22 -14.46 -3.16 0.23
N GLY A 23 -15.49 -3.18 1.08
CA GLY A 23 -16.02 -4.41 1.68
C GLY A 23 -15.19 -4.97 2.85
N ASN A 24 -14.14 -4.27 3.29
CA ASN A 24 -13.39 -4.62 4.49
C ASN A 24 -13.29 -3.41 5.42
N GLU A 25 -13.96 -3.47 6.58
CA GLU A 25 -13.95 -2.39 7.57
C GLU A 25 -12.64 -2.31 8.37
N GLN A 26 -11.78 -3.33 8.27
CA GLN A 26 -10.51 -3.36 8.97
C GLN A 26 -9.44 -2.54 8.26
N VAL A 27 -8.64 -1.81 9.03
CA VAL A 27 -7.43 -1.15 8.54
C VAL A 27 -6.33 -2.19 8.40
N SER A 28 -5.77 -2.30 7.20
CA SER A 28 -4.62 -3.16 6.92
C SER A 28 -3.34 -2.32 6.87
N PHE A 29 -2.21 -2.93 7.18
CA PHE A 29 -0.89 -2.29 7.17
C PHE A 29 0.04 -3.04 6.22
N GLY A 30 0.95 -2.33 5.57
CA GLY A 30 1.92 -2.95 4.69
C GLY A 30 2.88 -1.94 4.07
N ILE A 31 3.76 -2.41 3.20
CA ILE A 31 4.73 -1.57 2.49
C ILE A 31 4.42 -1.65 1.00
N ILE A 32 4.27 -0.50 0.33
CA ILE A 32 4.11 -0.49 -1.13
C ILE A 32 5.44 -0.91 -1.77
N LYS A 33 5.40 -1.95 -2.60
CA LYS A 33 6.56 -2.44 -3.35
C LYS A 33 6.51 -2.07 -4.82
N ASP A 34 5.32 -1.90 -5.38
CA ASP A 34 5.13 -1.52 -6.77
C ASP A 34 3.76 -0.85 -6.98
N VAL A 35 3.65 0.02 -7.97
CA VAL A 35 2.41 0.72 -8.36
C VAL A 35 2.26 0.64 -9.86
N GLN A 36 1.25 -0.10 -10.30
CA GLN A 36 0.87 -0.24 -11.70
C GLN A 36 -0.42 0.54 -11.98
N ASP A 37 -0.84 0.55 -13.24
CA ASP A 37 -1.99 1.36 -13.66
C ASP A 37 -3.32 0.92 -13.03
N ASP A 38 -3.46 -0.38 -12.74
CA ASP A 38 -4.71 -0.99 -12.26
C ASP A 38 -4.61 -1.55 -10.83
N TYR A 39 -3.39 -1.71 -10.29
CA TYR A 39 -3.18 -2.30 -8.97
C TYR A 39 -1.92 -1.75 -8.28
N ILE A 40 -1.87 -1.92 -6.96
CA ILE A 40 -0.64 -1.77 -6.17
C ILE A 40 -0.20 -3.11 -5.62
N LYS A 41 1.11 -3.31 -5.51
CA LYS A 41 1.70 -4.45 -4.83
C LYS A 41 2.08 -4.01 -3.42
N VAL A 42 1.46 -4.64 -2.43
CA VAL A 42 1.70 -4.36 -1.01
C VAL A 42 2.30 -5.60 -0.36
N PHE A 43 3.39 -5.37 0.37
CA PHE A 43 3.96 -6.33 1.30
C PHE A 43 3.16 -6.27 2.61
N ILE A 44 2.58 -7.39 3.02
CA ILE A 44 1.81 -7.50 4.27
C ILE A 44 2.45 -8.58 5.13
N GLY A 45 2.94 -8.19 6.32
CA GLY A 45 3.55 -9.11 7.28
C GLY A 45 4.56 -8.41 8.19
N GLY A 46 4.53 -8.72 9.49
CA GLY A 46 5.49 -8.19 10.47
C GLY A 46 6.82 -8.94 10.51
N ASN A 47 7.03 -9.95 9.65
CA ASN A 47 8.23 -10.76 9.62
C ASN A 47 8.76 -10.91 8.17
N PRO A 48 9.98 -10.42 7.86
CA PRO A 48 10.57 -10.49 6.52
C PRO A 48 10.91 -11.90 6.03
N GLN A 49 10.72 -12.96 6.84
CA GLN A 49 10.85 -14.36 6.39
C GLN A 49 9.51 -15.00 6.00
N GLN A 50 8.39 -14.34 6.25
CA GLN A 50 7.03 -14.80 5.91
C GLN A 50 6.34 -13.76 5.02
N GLU A 51 7.04 -13.37 3.96
CA GLU A 51 6.62 -12.30 3.08
C GLU A 51 5.42 -12.72 2.24
N THR A 52 4.27 -12.09 2.47
CA THR A 52 3.11 -12.25 1.56
C THR A 52 2.96 -11.00 0.72
N ASN A 53 3.17 -11.16 -0.59
CA ASN A 53 2.89 -10.13 -1.57
C ASN A 53 1.41 -10.16 -1.91
N VAL A 54 0.73 -9.04 -1.71
CA VAL A 54 -0.68 -8.88 -2.02
C VAL A 54 -0.84 -7.86 -3.14
N TYR A 55 -1.63 -8.22 -4.14
CA TYR A 55 -1.95 -7.37 -5.28
C TYR A 55 -3.34 -6.79 -5.05
N ILE A 56 -3.42 -5.48 -4.90
CA ILE A 56 -4.66 -4.77 -4.55
C ILE A 56 -5.08 -3.92 -5.73
N PRO A 57 -6.23 -4.22 -6.37
CA PRO A 57 -6.78 -3.37 -7.43
C PRO A 57 -7.05 -1.95 -6.91
N ILE A 58 -6.69 -0.93 -7.70
CA ILE A 58 -6.80 0.48 -7.27
C ILE A 58 -8.26 0.87 -6.99
N ASN A 59 -9.21 0.32 -7.74
CA ASN A 59 -10.64 0.54 -7.53
C ASN A 59 -11.19 -0.06 -6.22
N TYR A 60 -10.43 -0.92 -5.54
CA TYR A 60 -10.80 -1.48 -4.24
C TYR A 60 -10.24 -0.66 -3.08
N ILE A 61 -9.40 0.34 -3.33
CA ILE A 61 -8.76 1.15 -2.29
C ILE A 61 -9.65 2.34 -1.96
N ILE A 62 -10.13 2.38 -0.72
CA ILE A 62 -10.91 3.52 -0.21
C ILE A 62 -9.96 4.65 0.19
N SER A 63 -8.90 4.31 0.92
CA SER A 63 -7.89 5.28 1.36
C SER A 63 -6.56 4.61 1.64
N ILE A 64 -5.48 5.38 1.46
CA ILE A 64 -4.12 5.06 1.86
C ILE A 64 -3.62 6.23 2.72
N THR A 65 -3.06 5.92 3.88
CA THR A 65 -2.36 6.87 4.74
C THR A 65 -0.94 6.36 4.95
N VAL A 66 0.04 7.19 4.61
CA VAL A 66 1.45 6.88 4.84
C VAL A 66 1.82 7.23 6.27
N LYS A 67 2.49 6.31 6.96
CA LYS A 67 3.11 6.63 8.24
C LYS A 67 4.46 7.26 7.95
N GLU A 68 4.52 8.59 8.02
CA GLU A 68 5.79 9.30 8.12
C GLU A 68 6.32 9.08 9.56
N ASP A 69 7.37 8.29 9.70
CA ASP A 69 8.18 8.32 10.93
C ASP A 69 8.85 9.71 10.97
N ARG A 70 8.48 10.51 11.98
CA ARG A 70 9.06 11.83 12.23
C ARG A 70 10.31 11.72 13.08
#